data_AF-A0A258SJW5-F1
#
_entry.id   AF-A0A258SJW5-F1
#
_cell.length_a   1.000
_cell.length_b   1.000
_cell.length_c   1.000
_cell.angle_alpha   90.00
_cell.angle_beta   90.00
_cell.angle_gamma   90.00
#
_symmetry.space_group_name_H-M   'P 1'
#
loop_
_entity.id
_entity.type
_entity.pdbx_description
1 polymer ?
#
loop_
_entity_poly.entity_id
_entity_poly.type
_entity_poly.pdbx_seq_one_letter_code
_entity_poly.pdbx_strand_id
1 'polypeptide(L)' 'MDTHSSPAPAITLTDVDLSLGSGAARVHVLKSVSLAIGAGETVG' A
#
# COMPACT_ATOMS: atom_id res chain seq x y z
N MET A 1 -11.12 15.43 -26.43
CA MET A 1 -11.04 14.16 -25.68
C MET A 1 -9.84 14.29 -24.75
N ASP A 2 -10.12 14.86 -23.60
CA ASP A 2 -9.19 15.26 -22.55
C ASP A 2 -8.79 14.00 -21.76
N THR A 3 -7.63 13.45 -22.11
CA THR A 3 -6.98 12.40 -21.32
C THR A 3 -6.59 13.02 -19.98
N HIS A 4 -7.39 12.75 -18.94
CA HIS A 4 -7.09 13.16 -17.57
C HIS A 4 -5.80 12.45 -17.13
N SER A 5 -4.65 13.07 -17.36
CA SER A 5 -3.37 12.63 -16.83
C SER A 5 -3.38 12.92 -15.32
N SER A 6 -4.02 12.05 -14.55
CA SER A 6 -3.93 12.14 -13.10
C SER A 6 -2.45 12.04 -12.71
N PRO A 7 -1.95 12.93 -11.84
CA PRO A 7 -0.56 12.85 -11.40
C PRO A 7 -0.30 11.48 -10.78
N ALA A 8 0.91 10.95 -10.99
CA ALA A 8 1.31 9.70 -10.38
C ALA A 8 1.15 9.80 -8.84
N PRO A 9 0.68 8.73 -8.18
CA PRO A 9 0.56 8.72 -6.72
C PRO A 9 1.92 8.98 -6.07
N ALA A 10 1.90 9.71 -4.95
CA ALA A 10 3.11 10.03 -4.21
C ALA A 10 3.63 8.84 -3.39
N ILE A 11 2.72 7.96 -2.94
CA ILE A 11 3.05 6.71 -2.25
C ILE A 11 2.31 5.58 -2.95
N THR A 12 2.99 4.46 -3.18
CA THR A 12 2.38 3.24 -3.73
C THR A 12 2.91 2.02 -2.98
N LEU A 13 1.97 1.23 -2.46
CA LEU A 13 2.17 -0.11 -1.92
C LEU A 13 1.49 -1.09 -2.87
N THR A 14 2.20 -2.14 -3.26
CA THR A 14 1.67 -3.17 -4.16
C THR A 14 1.91 -4.53 -3.53
N ASP A 15 0.82 -5.22 -3.22
CA ASP A 15 0.77 -6.59 -2.69
C ASP A 15 1.73 -6.80 -1.51
N VAL A 16 1.69 -5.87 -0.56
CA VAL A 16 2.59 -5.88 0.59
C VAL A 16 2.11 -6.85 1.66
N ASP A 17 2.99 -7.77 2.02
CA ASP A 17 2.85 -8.68 3.16
C ASP A 17 3.87 -8.35 4.25
N LEU A 18 3.41 -8.35 5.50
CA LEU A 18 4.28 -8.18 6.67
C LEU A 18 3.94 -9.25 7.69
N SER A 19 4.94 -9.99 8.15
CA SER A 19 4.79 -11.00 9.20
C SER A 19 5.82 -10.81 10.29
N LEU A 20 5.45 -11.12 11.53
CA LEU A 20 6.33 -11.11 12.69
C LEU A 20 6.45 -12.52 13.26
N GLY A 21 7.61 -12.84 13.82
CA GLY A 21 7.90 -14.17 14.38
C GLY A 21 8.29 -15.21 13.33
N SER A 22 8.46 -16.46 13.79
CA SER A 22 8.86 -17.60 12.95
C SER A 22 8.19 -18.90 13.40
N GLY A 23 8.15 -19.89 12.52
CA GLY A 23 7.53 -21.19 12.79
C GLY A 23 6.08 -21.07 13.25
N ALA A 24 5.73 -21.79 14.32
CA ALA A 24 4.39 -21.78 14.92
C ALA A 24 4.01 -20.44 15.58
N ALA A 25 4.99 -19.55 15.85
CA ALA A 25 4.77 -18.22 16.40
C ALA A 25 4.66 -17.12 15.33
N ARG A 26 4.57 -17.49 14.04
CA ARG A 26 4.42 -16.52 12.95
C ARG A 26 3.02 -15.90 12.94
N VAL A 27 2.95 -14.58 12.96
CA VAL A 27 1.71 -13.80 12.73
C VAL A 27 1.84 -12.97 11.46
N HIS A 28 0.75 -12.88 10.69
CA HIS A 28 0.66 -11.96 9.56
C HIS A 28 0.06 -10.65 10.04
N VAL A 29 0.85 -9.58 9.98
CA VAL A 29 0.47 -8.20 10.34
C VAL A 29 -0.23 -7.51 9.16
N LEU A 30 0.34 -7.64 7.95
CA LEU A 30 -0.27 -7.18 6.70
C LEU A 30 -0.41 -8.38 5.77
N LYS A 31 -1.53 -8.47 5.04
CA LYS A 31 -1.81 -9.53 4.06
C LYS A 31 -2.23 -8.90 2.74
N SER A 32 -1.37 -9.00 1.72
CA SER A 32 -1.63 -8.54 0.35
C SER A 32 -2.19 -7.11 0.27
N VAL A 33 -1.58 -6.17 0.96
CA VAL A 33 -2.07 -4.78 1.01
C VAL A 33 -1.56 -3.99 -0.19
N SER A 34 -2.49 -3.44 -0.96
CA SER A 34 -2.23 -2.49 -2.05
C SER A 34 -2.89 -1.16 -1.73
N LEU A 35 -2.12 -0.07 -1.81
CA LEU A 35 -2.56 1.28 -1.45
C LEU A 35 -1.83 2.32 -2.31
N ALA A 36 -2.55 3.32 -2.79
CA ALA A 36 -1.99 4.50 -3.45
C ALA A 36 -2.45 5.75 -2.71
N ILE A 37 -1.53 6.66 -2.42
CA ILE A 37 -1.83 7.94 -1.76
C ILE A 37 -1.35 9.07 -2.69
N GLY A 38 -2.24 10.01 -2.98
CA GLY A 38 -1.98 11.18 -3.81
C GLY A 38 -1.08 12.20 -3.11
N ALA A 39 -0.45 13.08 -3.91
CA ALA A 39 0.36 14.17 -3.35
C ALA A 39 -0.53 15.16 -2.57
N GLY A 40 -0.17 15.42 -1.31
CA GLY A 40 -0.93 16.32 -0.43
C GLY A 40 -2.19 15.71 0.19
N GLU A 41 -2.44 14.41 -0.03
CA GLU A 41 -3.54 13.68 0.60
C GLU A 41 -3.20 13.33 2.07
N THR A 42 -4.16 13.52 2.96
CA THR A 42 -4.04 13.14 4.38
C THR A 42 -4.86 11.87 4.62
N VAL A 43 -4.21 10.81 5.09
CA VAL A 43 -4.81 9.52 5.43
C VAL A 43 -4.43 9.12 6.86
N GLY A 44 -5.28 8.37 7.56
CA GLY A 44 -5.09 7.96 8.96
C GLY A 44 -5.94 6.77 9.35
#